data_AF-A0A914MQC2-F1
#
_entry.id   AF-A0A914MQC2-F1
#
_cell.length_a   1.000
_cell.length_b   1.000
_cell.length_c   1.000
_cell.angle_alpha   90.00
_cell.angle_beta   90.00
_cell.angle_gamma   90.00
#
_symmetry.space_group_name_H-M   'P 1'
#
loop_
_entity.id
_entity.type
_entity.pdbx_description
1 polymer ?
#
loop_
_entity_poly.entity_id
_entity_poly.type
_entity_poly.pdbx_seq_one_letter_code
_entity_poly.pdbx_strand_id
1 'polypeptide(L)'
;MPFSKNHISGPEKDIFKRFCDRIRHYYTTDKWAMMFSMNAFSSAFLSIMLVVSGELIAFFNFLVAYPGALREILLFSVSGAIGQCFIFKTVTDFGPLTCSIVTTLRKLFSLVFSILLFSHPYTNRHILGTILVFAALLLDALDSRKNHQKEKEKNGGIGYKPIPVEEKRT
;
A
#
# COMPACT_ATOMS: atom_id res chain seq x y z
N MET A 1 32.35 -0.84 25.95
CA MET A 1 31.45 0.26 26.36
C MET A 1 30.11 0.12 25.64
N PRO A 2 28.98 0.31 26.32
CA PRO A 2 27.69 -0.28 25.97
C PRO A 2 26.73 0.74 25.34
N PHE A 3 25.80 0.29 24.49
CA PHE A 3 24.48 0.91 24.42
C PHE A 3 23.40 -0.17 24.51
N SER A 4 22.84 -0.21 25.71
CA SER A 4 21.69 -0.96 26.18
C SER A 4 20.57 -1.10 25.14
N LYS A 5 20.19 -2.34 24.85
CA LYS A 5 18.83 -2.71 24.45
C LYS A 5 18.32 -3.80 25.40
N ASN A 6 18.33 -3.51 26.69
CA ASN A 6 17.53 -4.23 27.66
C ASN A 6 16.24 -3.45 27.93
N HIS A 7 15.16 -4.22 28.09
CA HIS A 7 14.04 -3.89 28.97
C HIS A 7 13.04 -2.80 28.54
N ILE A 8 12.12 -3.18 27.63
CA ILE A 8 10.70 -2.84 27.83
C ILE A 8 9.90 -4.12 27.55
N SER A 9 10.00 -5.08 28.46
CA SER A 9 9.11 -6.24 28.53
C SER A 9 8.35 -6.08 29.83
N GLY A 10 7.19 -5.42 29.76
CA GLY A 10 6.39 -5.06 30.93
C GLY A 10 4.97 -4.64 30.52
N PRO A 11 4.06 -4.52 31.51
CA PRO A 11 2.61 -4.30 31.34
C PRO A 11 2.24 -3.06 30.52
N GLU A 12 3.16 -2.12 30.30
CA GLU A 12 2.98 -0.94 29.44
C GLU A 12 2.74 -1.28 27.96
N LYS A 13 3.41 -2.32 27.41
CA LYS A 13 3.16 -2.74 26.02
C LYS A 13 1.73 -3.25 25.84
N ASP A 14 1.21 -3.94 26.86
CA ASP A 14 -0.16 -4.41 26.89
C ASP A 14 -1.15 -3.27 27.07
N ILE A 15 -0.85 -2.25 27.89
CA ILE A 15 -1.70 -1.06 28.04
C ILE A 15 -1.77 -0.28 26.73
N PHE A 16 -0.64 -0.03 26.06
CA PHE A 16 -0.61 0.69 24.79
C PHE A 16 -1.31 -0.10 23.68
N LYS A 17 -1.07 -1.42 23.61
CA LYS A 17 -1.78 -2.30 22.68
C LYS A 17 -3.29 -2.30 22.92
N ARG A 18 -3.72 -2.36 24.19
CA ARG A 18 -5.14 -2.26 24.59
C ARG A 18 -5.74 -0.88 24.30
N PHE A 19 -4.95 0.19 24.37
CA PHE A 19 -5.39 1.54 24.02
C PHE A 19 -5.55 1.70 22.51
N CYS A 20 -4.59 1.22 21.71
CA CYS A 20 -4.69 1.17 20.25
C CYS A 20 -5.85 0.29 19.78
N ASP A 21 -6.06 -0.89 20.39
CA ASP A 21 -7.21 -1.76 20.09
C ASP A 21 -8.54 -1.09 20.46
N ARG A 22 -8.57 -0.34 21.58
CA ARG A 22 -9.73 0.45 21.98
C ARG A 22 -10.02 1.57 20.98
N ILE A 23 -9.01 2.34 20.56
CA ILE A 23 -9.16 3.38 19.53
C ILE A 23 -9.65 2.77 18.23
N ARG A 24 -9.11 1.61 17.80
CA ARG A 24 -9.54 0.92 16.58
C ARG A 24 -11.01 0.51 16.63
N HIS A 25 -11.54 0.18 17.80
CA HIS A 25 -12.95 -0.20 17.97
C HIS A 25 -13.90 1.01 17.95
N TYR A 26 -13.45 2.18 18.42
CA TYR A 26 -14.21 3.43 18.34
C TYR A 26 -14.18 4.05 16.93
N TYR A 27 -13.11 3.83 16.17
CA TYR A 27 -13.01 4.21 14.75
C TYR A 27 -13.53 3.12 13.82
N THR A 28 -14.78 2.70 14.03
CA THR A 28 -15.59 2.03 12.99
C THR A 28 -16.00 3.07 11.95
N THR A 29 -15.01 3.69 11.31
CA THR A 29 -15.24 4.62 10.21
C THR A 29 -15.67 3.81 8.99
N ASP A 30 -16.72 4.28 8.33
CA ASP A 30 -17.21 3.73 7.08
C ASP A 30 -16.03 3.52 6.12
N LYS A 31 -15.83 2.28 5.65
CA LYS A 31 -14.67 1.88 4.83
C LYS A 31 -14.53 2.82 3.64
N TRP A 32 -15.64 3.21 3.03
CA TRP A 32 -15.68 4.13 1.90
C TRP A 32 -15.23 5.56 2.25
N ALA A 33 -15.57 6.06 3.43
CA ALA A 33 -15.14 7.39 3.88
C ALA A 33 -13.62 7.46 4.11
N MET A 34 -13.02 6.36 4.60
CA MET A 34 -11.56 6.27 4.74
C MET A 34 -10.86 6.26 3.38
N MET A 35 -11.42 5.57 2.37
CA MET A 35 -10.90 5.60 1.00
C MET A 35 -10.96 7.00 0.41
N PHE A 36 -12.10 7.66 0.55
CA PHE A 36 -12.36 8.98 -0.03
C PHE A 36 -11.41 10.02 0.57
N SER A 37 -11.32 10.09 1.89
CA SER A 37 -10.44 11.05 2.58
C SER A 37 -8.97 10.85 2.22
N MET A 38 -8.50 9.61 2.08
CA MET A 38 -7.11 9.33 1.70
C MET A 38 -6.82 9.77 0.26
N ASN A 39 -7.70 9.41 -0.68
CA ASN A 39 -7.54 9.83 -2.08
C ASN A 39 -7.72 11.34 -2.26
N ALA A 40 -8.62 11.98 -1.52
CA ALA A 40 -8.85 13.42 -1.55
C ALA A 40 -7.64 14.21 -1.06
N PHE A 41 -7.03 13.79 0.04
CA PHE A 41 -5.80 14.41 0.56
C PHE A 41 -4.64 14.26 -0.42
N SER A 42 -4.43 13.04 -0.97
CA SER A 42 -3.40 12.81 -1.99
C SER A 42 -3.62 13.64 -3.26
N SER A 43 -4.87 13.73 -3.73
CA SER A 43 -5.24 14.55 -4.89
C SER A 43 -4.99 16.04 -4.65
N ALA A 44 -5.32 16.55 -3.47
CA ALA A 44 -5.08 17.95 -3.12
C ALA A 44 -3.58 18.28 -3.12
N PHE A 45 -2.77 17.43 -2.50
CA PHE A 45 -1.32 17.59 -2.50
C PHE A 45 -0.73 17.55 -3.91
N LEU A 46 -1.15 16.59 -4.74
CA LEU A 46 -0.70 16.49 -6.14
C LEU A 46 -1.10 17.72 -6.95
N SER A 47 -2.32 18.23 -6.74
CA SER A 47 -2.85 19.39 -7.46
C SER A 47 -2.04 20.65 -7.14
N ILE A 48 -1.69 20.86 -5.86
CA ILE A 48 -0.82 21.98 -5.45
C ILE A 48 0.55 21.85 -6.13
N MET A 49 1.16 20.66 -6.09
CA MET A 49 2.45 20.42 -6.74
C MET A 49 2.39 20.65 -8.26
N LEU A 50 1.33 20.19 -8.93
CA LEU A 50 1.15 20.37 -10.37
C LEU A 50 1.07 21.85 -10.78
N VAL A 51 0.40 22.66 -9.96
CA VAL A 51 0.33 24.12 -10.18
C VAL A 51 1.69 24.78 -9.96
N VAL A 52 2.40 24.39 -8.88
CA VAL A 52 3.73 24.92 -8.57
C VAL A 52 4.76 24.56 -9.66
N SER A 53 4.68 23.36 -10.23
CA SER A 53 5.58 22.92 -11.31
C SER A 53 5.28 23.58 -12.66
N GLY A 54 4.11 24.21 -12.86
CA GLY A 54 3.75 24.89 -14.10
C GLY A 54 3.43 23.97 -15.29
N GLU A 55 3.51 22.65 -15.12
CA GLU A 55 3.30 21.67 -16.19
C GLU A 55 1.84 21.60 -16.67
N LEU A 56 0.90 22.13 -15.88
CA LEU A 56 -0.52 22.16 -16.20
C LEU A 56 -0.79 22.86 -17.55
N ILE A 57 -0.07 23.95 -17.83
CA ILE A 57 -0.21 24.71 -19.09
C ILE A 57 0.35 23.90 -20.27
N ALA A 58 1.47 23.22 -20.08
CA ALA A 58 2.06 22.35 -21.09
C ALA A 58 1.15 21.15 -21.43
N PHE A 59 0.49 20.58 -20.41
CA PHE A 59 -0.50 19.52 -20.58
C PHE A 59 -1.72 19.98 -21.39
N PHE A 60 -2.25 21.17 -21.13
CA PHE A 60 -3.35 21.72 -21.92
C PHE A 60 -2.97 21.93 -23.39
N ASN A 61 -1.79 22.48 -23.65
CA ASN A 61 -1.30 22.64 -25.03
C ASN A 61 -1.13 21.29 -25.73
N PHE A 62 -0.70 20.25 -25.01
CA PHE A 62 -0.62 18.88 -25.52
C PHE A 62 -1.99 18.28 -25.85
N LEU A 63 -3.01 18.51 -25.00
CA LEU A 63 -4.38 18.04 -25.26
C LEU A 63 -5.00 18.68 -26.51
N VAL A 64 -4.76 19.97 -26.72
CA VAL A 64 -5.24 20.69 -27.92
C VAL A 64 -4.52 20.19 -29.16
N ALA A 65 -3.22 19.91 -29.08
CA ALA A 65 -2.44 19.36 -30.19
C ALA A 65 -2.83 17.92 -30.55
N TYR A 66 -3.23 17.11 -29.56
CA TYR A 66 -3.57 15.69 -29.74
C TYR A 66 -4.90 15.30 -29.07
N PRO A 67 -6.05 15.61 -29.69
CA PRO A 67 -7.36 15.31 -29.11
C PRO A 67 -7.63 13.80 -28.95
N GLY A 68 -6.93 12.93 -29.71
CA GLY A 68 -7.00 11.48 -29.52
C GLY A 68 -6.42 11.01 -28.18
N ALA A 69 -5.45 11.74 -27.61
CA ALA A 69 -4.84 11.39 -26.33
C ALA A 69 -5.81 11.50 -25.15
N LEU A 70 -6.84 12.36 -25.26
CA LEU A 70 -7.90 12.47 -24.25
C LEU A 70 -8.61 11.13 -24.01
N ARG A 71 -8.90 10.39 -25.08
CA ARG A 71 -9.58 9.10 -24.97
C ARG A 71 -8.72 8.08 -24.22
N GLU A 72 -7.43 8.02 -24.53
CA GLU A 72 -6.49 7.12 -23.86
C GLU A 72 -6.32 7.49 -22.38
N ILE A 73 -6.19 8.78 -22.07
CA ILE A 73 -6.10 9.28 -20.68
C ILE A 73 -7.38 8.93 -19.90
N LEU A 74 -8.56 9.09 -20.50
CA LEU A 74 -9.83 8.75 -19.87
C LEU A 74 -9.94 7.24 -19.61
N LEU A 75 -9.61 6.40 -20.59
CA LEU A 75 -9.63 4.94 -20.43
C LEU A 75 -8.63 4.48 -19.37
N PHE A 76 -7.43 5.07 -19.36
CA PHE A 76 -6.41 4.81 -18.35
C PHE A 76 -6.87 5.24 -16.95
N SER A 77 -7.49 6.42 -16.83
CA SER A 77 -8.01 6.94 -15.56
C SER A 77 -9.16 6.08 -15.01
N VAL A 78 -10.12 5.69 -15.85
CA VAL A 78 -11.24 4.82 -15.45
C VAL A 78 -10.72 3.43 -15.03
N SER A 79 -9.82 2.85 -15.81
CA SER A 79 -9.16 1.58 -15.46
C SER A 79 -8.42 1.67 -14.13
N GLY A 80 -7.67 2.76 -13.92
CA GLY A 80 -6.98 3.05 -12.67
C GLY A 80 -7.92 3.21 -11.48
N ALA A 81 -9.04 3.93 -11.65
CA ALA A 81 -10.05 4.10 -10.61
C ALA A 81 -10.67 2.76 -10.19
N ILE A 82 -11.02 1.91 -11.16
CA ILE A 82 -11.54 0.55 -10.89
C ILE A 82 -10.48 -0.29 -10.14
N GLY A 83 -9.23 -0.25 -10.57
CA GLY A 83 -8.13 -0.95 -9.91
C GLY A 83 -7.91 -0.48 -8.47
N GLN A 84 -7.99 0.83 -8.22
CA GLN A 84 -7.88 1.39 -6.87
C GLN A 84 -9.06 0.97 -5.98
N CYS A 85 -10.29 0.96 -6.49
CA CYS A 85 -11.46 0.43 -5.78
C CYS A 85 -11.28 -1.04 -5.40
N PHE A 86 -10.78 -1.87 -6.32
CA PHE A 86 -10.51 -3.28 -6.05
C PHE A 86 -9.42 -3.49 -4.98
N ILE A 87 -8.32 -2.73 -5.08
CA ILE A 87 -7.24 -2.76 -4.08
C ILE A 87 -7.77 -2.34 -2.71
N PHE A 88 -8.49 -1.23 -2.65
CA PHE A 88 -9.01 -0.70 -1.39
C PHE A 88 -10.01 -1.67 -0.73
N LYS A 89 -10.92 -2.25 -1.52
CA LYS A 89 -11.87 -3.26 -1.04
C LYS A 89 -11.14 -4.47 -0.46
N THR A 90 -10.13 -4.97 -1.16
CA THR A 90 -9.31 -6.10 -0.67
C THR A 90 -8.55 -5.73 0.61
N VAL A 91 -8.02 -4.50 0.71
CA VAL A 91 -7.28 -4.04 1.90
C VAL A 91 -8.20 -3.87 3.11
N THR A 92 -9.41 -3.36 2.92
CA THR A 92 -10.36 -3.15 4.03
C THR A 92 -11.03 -4.42 4.53
N ASP A 93 -11.04 -5.49 3.74
CA ASP A 93 -11.59 -6.78 4.15
C ASP A 93 -10.52 -7.70 4.77
N PHE A 94 -9.27 -7.64 4.30
CA PHE A 94 -8.19 -8.53 4.73
C PHE A 94 -7.08 -7.86 5.56
N GLY A 95 -7.17 -6.54 5.77
CA GLY A 95 -6.32 -5.77 6.68
C GLY A 95 -4.95 -5.37 6.12
N PRO A 96 -4.01 -4.96 6.99
CA PRO A 96 -2.71 -4.36 6.62
C PRO A 96 -1.82 -5.27 5.77
N LEU A 97 -1.98 -6.58 5.92
CA LEU A 97 -1.23 -7.60 5.18
C LEU A 97 -1.46 -7.49 3.66
N THR A 98 -2.67 -7.11 3.25
CA THR A 98 -3.02 -6.97 1.84
C THR A 98 -2.32 -5.79 1.19
N CYS A 99 -2.13 -4.68 1.92
CA CYS A 99 -1.47 -3.50 1.36
C CYS A 99 -0.01 -3.82 0.96
N SER A 100 0.69 -4.59 1.81
CA SER A 100 2.03 -5.11 1.54
C SER A 100 2.02 -6.03 0.30
N ILE A 101 1.13 -7.02 0.27
CA ILE A 101 1.02 -7.99 -0.84
C ILE A 101 0.73 -7.28 -2.18
N VAL A 102 -0.24 -6.36 -2.20
CA VAL A 102 -0.60 -5.62 -3.42
C VAL A 102 0.58 -4.81 -3.95
N THR A 103 1.34 -4.17 -3.06
CA THR A 103 2.52 -3.39 -3.46
C THR A 103 3.61 -4.29 -4.02
N THR A 104 3.85 -5.46 -3.42
CA THR A 104 4.80 -6.45 -3.94
C THR A 104 4.34 -7.02 -5.29
N LEU A 105 3.07 -7.38 -5.45
CA LEU A 105 2.54 -7.87 -6.73
C LEU A 105 2.71 -6.83 -7.83
N ARG A 106 2.42 -5.55 -7.56
CA ARG A 106 2.63 -4.46 -8.51
C ARG A 106 4.09 -4.36 -8.96
N LYS A 107 5.03 -4.43 -8.01
CA LYS A 107 6.48 -4.42 -8.31
C LYS A 107 6.88 -5.63 -9.18
N LEU A 108 6.34 -6.81 -8.88
CA LEU A 108 6.63 -8.04 -9.62
C LEU A 108 6.05 -8.03 -11.04
N PHE A 109 4.80 -7.60 -11.22
CA PHE A 109 4.17 -7.49 -12.55
C PHE A 109 4.92 -6.52 -13.46
N SER A 110 5.28 -5.34 -12.95
CA SER A 110 6.07 -4.37 -13.71
C SER A 110 7.44 -4.93 -14.11
N LEU A 111 8.09 -5.71 -13.25
CA LEU A 111 9.36 -6.36 -13.56
C LEU A 111 9.20 -7.43 -14.65
N VAL A 112 8.20 -8.31 -14.52
CA VAL A 112 7.94 -9.35 -15.54
C VAL A 112 7.62 -8.70 -16.88
N PHE A 113 6.78 -7.68 -16.90
CA PHE A 113 6.43 -6.95 -18.13
C PHE A 113 7.65 -6.27 -18.77
N SER A 114 8.53 -5.68 -17.94
CA SER A 114 9.79 -5.09 -18.39
C SER A 114 10.70 -6.11 -19.10
N ILE A 115 10.82 -7.32 -18.55
CA ILE A 115 11.61 -8.41 -19.15
C ILE A 115 10.97 -8.92 -20.45
N LEU A 116 9.65 -9.01 -20.51
CA LEU A 116 8.94 -9.49 -21.70
C LEU A 116 9.02 -8.51 -22.88
N LEU A 117 8.93 -7.20 -22.63
CA LEU A 117 8.97 -6.18 -23.69
C LEU A 117 10.37 -5.92 -24.25
N PHE A 118 11.42 -5.99 -23.43
CA PHE A 118 12.80 -5.62 -23.83
C PHE A 118 13.58 -6.77 -24.51
N SER A 119 12.90 -7.72 -25.17
CA SER A 119 13.44 -8.91 -25.86
C SER A 119 14.40 -8.60 -27.05
N HIS A 120 15.49 -7.89 -26.77
CA HIS A 120 16.57 -7.49 -27.68
C HIS A 120 17.92 -7.77 -26.97
N PRO A 121 19.04 -7.94 -27.71
CA PRO A 121 20.28 -8.49 -27.16
C PRO A 121 20.76 -7.66 -25.97
N TYR A 122 20.48 -8.19 -24.78
CA TYR A 122 20.68 -7.53 -23.51
C TYR A 122 22.19 -7.33 -23.30
N THR A 123 22.65 -6.09 -23.40
CA THR A 123 23.99 -5.71 -22.97
C THR A 123 24.20 -6.18 -21.53
N ASN A 124 25.36 -6.77 -21.21
CA ASN A 124 25.66 -7.37 -19.89
C ASN A 124 25.32 -6.47 -18.67
N ARG A 125 25.33 -5.15 -18.86
CA ARG A 125 24.95 -4.15 -17.85
C ARG A 125 23.46 -4.19 -17.46
N HIS A 126 22.55 -4.49 -18.39
CA HIS A 126 21.11 -4.61 -18.10
C HIS A 126 20.78 -5.89 -17.34
N ILE A 127 21.51 -6.98 -17.61
CA ILE A 127 21.38 -8.24 -16.88
C ILE A 127 21.79 -8.04 -15.42
N LEU A 128 22.92 -7.34 -15.18
CA LEU A 128 23.38 -7.03 -13.83
C LEU A 128 22.37 -6.19 -13.05
N GLY A 129 21.80 -5.15 -13.66
CA GLY A 129 20.77 -4.31 -13.05
C GLY A 129 19.47 -5.08 -12.78
N THR A 130 19.05 -5.95 -13.69
CA THR A 130 17.84 -6.77 -13.53
C THR A 130 18.00 -7.79 -12.41
N ILE A 131 19.15 -8.45 -12.30
CA ILE A 131 19.46 -9.39 -11.21
C ILE A 131 19.46 -8.66 -9.87
N LEU A 132 20.03 -7.46 -9.79
CA LEU A 132 20.06 -6.66 -8.56
C LEU A 132 18.67 -6.22 -8.11
N VAL A 133 17.82 -5.75 -9.03
CA VAL A 133 16.42 -5.41 -8.74
C VAL A 133 15.64 -6.66 -8.30
N PHE A 134 15.83 -7.79 -8.97
CA PHE A 134 15.18 -9.04 -8.61
C PHE A 134 15.60 -9.53 -7.22
N ALA A 135 16.89 -9.46 -6.89
CA ALA A 135 17.40 -9.78 -5.56
C ALA A 135 16.82 -8.87 -4.48
N ALA A 136 16.77 -7.55 -4.71
CA ALA A 136 16.18 -6.59 -3.78
C ALA A 136 14.68 -6.86 -3.54
N LEU A 137 13.91 -7.16 -4.61
CA LEU A 137 12.49 -7.48 -4.51
C LEU A 137 12.24 -8.82 -3.80
N LEU A 138 13.06 -9.83 -4.03
CA LEU A 138 12.98 -11.11 -3.33
C LEU A 138 13.28 -10.95 -1.84
N LEU A 139 14.30 -10.18 -1.48
CA LEU A 139 14.61 -9.88 -0.08
C LEU A 139 13.46 -9.12 0.60
N ASP A 140 12.93 -8.07 -0.05
CA ASP A 140 11.78 -7.28 0.44
C ASP A 140 10.54 -8.17 0.65
N ALA A 141 10.28 -9.12 -0.26
CA ALA A 141 9.18 -10.07 -0.14
C ALA A 141 9.37 -11.08 1.01
N LEU A 142 10.60 -11.59 1.21
CA LEU A 142 10.91 -12.54 2.28
C LEU A 142 10.91 -11.89 3.66
N ASP A 143 11.44 -10.67 3.79
CA ASP A 143 11.41 -9.92 5.04
C ASP A 143 9.99 -9.51 5.41
N SER A 144 9.18 -9.09 4.43
CA SER A 144 7.75 -8.85 4.63
C SER A 144 7.05 -10.12 5.14
N ARG A 145 7.29 -11.29 4.53
CA ARG A 145 6.71 -12.58 4.98
C ARG A 145 7.10 -12.94 6.42
N LYS A 146 8.39 -12.82 6.78
CA LYS A 146 8.89 -13.14 8.13
C LYS A 146 8.33 -12.20 9.19
N ASN A 147 8.25 -10.90 8.90
CA ASN A 147 7.70 -9.91 9.81
C ASN A 147 6.20 -10.15 10.05
N HIS A 148 5.44 -10.43 8.99
CA HIS A 148 4.01 -10.75 9.10
C HIS A 148 3.74 -12.08 9.82
N GLN A 149 4.61 -13.10 9.65
CA GLN A 149 4.45 -14.40 10.32
C GLN A 149 4.81 -14.33 11.81
N LYS A 150 5.90 -13.62 12.17
CA LYS A 150 6.22 -13.33 13.59
C LYS A 150 5.11 -12.55 14.27
N GLU A 151 4.44 -11.66 13.56
CA GLU A 151 3.33 -10.88 14.08
C GLU A 151 2.05 -11.72 14.28
N LYS A 152 1.82 -12.75 13.44
CA LYS A 152 0.77 -13.77 13.66
C LYS A 152 1.10 -14.70 14.82
N GLU A 153 2.33 -15.16 14.96
CA GLU A 153 2.76 -16.04 16.08
C GLU A 153 2.66 -15.31 17.42
N LYS A 154 3.02 -14.03 17.46
CA LYS A 154 2.93 -13.18 18.66
C LYS A 154 1.48 -12.81 19.02
N ASN A 155 0.57 -12.77 18.05
CA ASN A 155 -0.87 -12.54 18.28
C ASN A 155 -1.69 -13.84 18.44
N GLY A 156 -1.20 -14.97 17.97
CA GLY A 156 -1.86 -16.29 18.07
C GLY A 156 -1.71 -16.97 19.44
N GLY A 157 -0.82 -16.46 20.30
CA GLY A 157 -0.68 -16.91 21.69
C GLY A 157 -1.67 -16.28 22.67
N ILE A 158 -2.47 -15.28 22.24
CA ILE A 158 -3.54 -14.70 23.06
C ILE A 158 -4.86 -15.02 22.36
N GLY A 159 -5.44 -16.16 22.74
CA GLY A 159 -6.76 -16.59 22.29
C GLY A 159 -7.80 -15.53 22.61
N TYR A 160 -8.23 -14.80 21.59
CA TYR A 160 -9.38 -13.91 21.68
C TYR A 160 -10.62 -14.79 21.72
N LYS A 161 -11.14 -15.09 22.92
CA LYS A 161 -12.54 -15.53 23.02
C LYS A 161 -13.41 -14.34 22.62
N PRO A 162 -14.37 -14.51 21.69
CA PRO A 162 -15.34 -13.45 21.43
C PRO A 162 -16.08 -13.17 22.74
N ILE A 163 -16.09 -11.91 23.14
CA ILE A 163 -16.90 -11.43 24.26
C ILE A 163 -18.35 -11.56 23.80
N PRO A 164 -19.22 -12.29 24.52
CA PRO A 164 -20.63 -12.36 24.15
C PRO A 164 -21.21 -10.94 24.16
N VAL A 165 -21.87 -10.58 23.06
CA VAL A 165 -22.61 -9.33 22.94
C VAL A 165 -23.79 -9.42 23.89
N GLU A 166 -23.65 -8.86 25.09
CA GLU A 166 -24.77 -8.66 25.99
C GLU A 166 -25.66 -7.57 25.37
N GLU A 167 -26.73 -8.02 24.74
CA GLU A 167 -27.89 -7.22 24.41
C GLU A 167 -28.52 -6.65 25.70
N LYS A 168 -28.31 -5.36 25.96
CA LYS A 168 -29.23 -4.49 26.74
C LYS A 168 -29.13 -3.07 26.17
N ARG A 169 -30.11 -2.65 25.36
CA ARG A 169 -31.34 -1.95 25.77
C ARG A 169 -31.05 -0.70 26.61
N THR A 170 -31.04 0.45 25.94
CA THR A 170 -31.88 1.62 26.25
C THR A 170 -32.15 2.36 24.95
#